data_AF-C9RFL4-F1
#
_entry.id   AF-C9RFL4-F1
#
_cell.length_a   1.000
_cell.length_b   1.000
_cell.length_c   1.000
_cell.angle_alpha   90.00
_cell.angle_beta   90.00
_cell.angle_gamma   90.00
#
_symmetry.space_group_name_H-M   'P 1'
#
loop_
_entity.id
_entity.type
_entity.pdbx_description
1 polymer ?
#
loop_
_entity_poly.entity_id
_entity_poly.type
_entity_poly.pdbx_seq_one_letter_code
_entity_poly.pdbx_strand_id
1 'polypeptide(L)'
;MDLGYIYGLICSIYGAFEDWKKREVNDFLWLSMLWIGAFIHVLYGLSNLLVFFIEVLAIFLITISVKFERFSKIGYCGIFLFIISAFLFKSYFALSFLIFYIIGIFLYYANLMGGGDCKFLMGVSYLKGLIFTFVIFLNAIIFVIPYCVVILLTNIKKGNYKKLKLKHFPLLLIAIKKDIKDVKKFETIMGDDENLSLLPKINEEEEKTYKGEVWATPQLPFLVFICISYIIYMLYPQPIIFDLLKLVMFG
;
A
#
# COMPACT_ATOMS: atom_id res chain seq x y z
N MET A 1 1.22 -24.78 -4.28
CA MET A 1 1.39 -23.35 -4.59
C MET A 1 1.37 -23.18 -6.09
N ASP A 2 0.63 -22.21 -6.60
CA ASP A 2 0.63 -21.88 -8.03
C ASP A 2 1.74 -20.87 -8.39
N LEU A 3 2.00 -20.73 -9.69
CA LEU A 3 3.04 -19.83 -10.22
C LEU A 3 2.79 -18.37 -9.83
N GLY A 4 1.53 -17.94 -9.80
CA GLY A 4 1.17 -16.57 -9.43
C GLY A 4 1.56 -16.26 -7.98
N TYR A 5 1.39 -17.23 -7.08
CA TYR A 5 1.75 -17.07 -5.68
C TYR A 5 3.27 -16.94 -5.52
N ILE A 6 4.03 -17.83 -6.16
CA ILE A 6 5.50 -17.81 -6.09
C ILE A 6 6.05 -16.50 -6.66
N TYR A 7 5.54 -16.06 -7.82
CA TYR A 7 5.97 -14.81 -8.43
C TYR A 7 5.63 -13.59 -7.57
N GLY A 8 4.39 -13.54 -7.04
CA GLY A 8 3.98 -12.48 -6.14
C GLY A 8 4.81 -12.42 -4.85
N LEU A 9 5.20 -13.57 -4.29
CA LEU A 9 6.10 -13.64 -3.13
C LEU A 9 7.50 -13.10 -3.45
N ILE A 10 8.06 -13.42 -4.62
CA ILE A 10 9.35 -12.87 -5.07
C ILE A 10 9.25 -11.34 -5.19
N CYS A 11 8.19 -10.84 -5.83
CA CYS A 11 7.93 -9.41 -5.93
C CYS A 11 7.74 -8.76 -4.55
N SER A 12 7.06 -9.41 -3.60
CA SER A 12 6.85 -8.86 -2.26
C SER A 12 8.15 -8.81 -1.45
N ILE A 13 9.00 -9.84 -1.53
CA ILE A 13 10.31 -9.85 -0.86
C ILE A 13 11.20 -8.73 -1.42
N TYR A 14 11.26 -8.62 -2.75
CA TYR A 14 12.04 -7.58 -3.39
C TYR A 14 11.49 -6.17 -3.08
N GLY A 15 10.17 -5.98 -3.17
CA GLY A 15 9.51 -4.73 -2.83
C GLY A 15 9.71 -4.33 -1.36
N ALA A 16 9.61 -5.28 -0.43
CA ALA A 16 9.90 -5.06 0.98
C ALA A 16 11.36 -4.64 1.23
N PHE A 17 12.31 -5.23 0.50
CA PHE A 17 13.72 -4.84 0.59
C PHE A 17 13.96 -3.42 0.03
N GLU A 18 13.37 -3.09 -1.12
CA GLU A 18 13.48 -1.73 -1.69
C GLU A 18 12.82 -0.68 -0.80
N ASP A 19 11.62 -0.95 -0.29
CA ASP A 19 10.93 -0.05 0.64
C ASP A 19 11.74 0.15 1.92
N TRP A 20 12.28 -0.91 2.51
CA TRP A 20 13.14 -0.80 3.69
C TRP A 20 14.39 0.07 3.46
N LYS A 21 15.05 -0.11 2.29
CA LYS A 21 16.35 0.52 2.00
C LYS A 21 16.23 1.92 1.40
N LYS A 22 15.36 2.09 0.41
CA LYS A 22 15.26 3.30 -0.43
C LYS A 22 13.99 4.10 -0.18
N ARG A 23 12.95 3.50 0.41
CA ARG A 23 11.61 4.11 0.60
C ARG A 23 10.91 4.49 -0.70
N GLU A 24 11.40 3.93 -1.80
CA GLU A 24 10.84 4.09 -3.14
C GLU A 24 10.85 2.71 -3.78
N VAL A 25 9.69 2.33 -4.33
CA VAL A 25 9.46 1.01 -4.91
C VAL A 25 9.29 1.20 -6.40
N ASN A 26 10.07 0.48 -7.19
CA ASN A 26 10.07 0.67 -8.63
C ASN A 26 8.72 0.25 -9.26
N ASP A 27 8.19 1.10 -10.13
CA ASP A 27 6.96 0.84 -10.90
C ASP A 27 7.03 -0.46 -11.73
N PHE A 28 8.24 -0.90 -12.07
CA PHE A 28 8.45 -2.19 -12.73
C PHE A 28 7.82 -3.36 -11.97
N LEU A 29 7.81 -3.35 -10.63
CA LEU A 29 7.32 -4.49 -9.84
C LEU A 29 5.85 -4.78 -10.12
N TRP A 30 4.98 -3.80 -9.95
CA TRP A 30 3.54 -4.02 -10.15
C TRP A 30 3.18 -4.21 -11.61
N LEU A 31 3.85 -3.49 -12.53
CA LEU A 31 3.67 -3.70 -13.97
C LEU A 31 4.06 -5.12 -14.38
N SER A 32 5.15 -5.66 -13.85
CA SER A 32 5.57 -7.04 -14.13
C SER A 32 4.54 -8.06 -13.63
N MET A 33 3.89 -7.80 -12.48
CA MET A 33 2.80 -8.65 -11.97
C MET A 33 1.58 -8.61 -12.88
N LEU A 34 1.29 -7.48 -13.53
CA LEU A 34 0.23 -7.41 -14.54
C LEU A 34 0.56 -8.30 -15.74
N TRP A 35 1.75 -8.12 -16.33
CA TRP A 35 2.17 -8.90 -17.49
C TRP A 35 2.17 -10.40 -17.20
N ILE A 36 2.83 -10.82 -16.11
CA ILE A 36 2.90 -12.23 -15.71
C ILE A 36 1.52 -12.79 -15.35
N GLY A 37 0.67 -11.98 -14.71
CA GLY A 37 -0.72 -12.34 -14.41
C GLY A 37 -1.49 -12.72 -15.68
N ALA A 38 -1.44 -11.88 -16.71
CA ALA A 38 -2.17 -12.11 -17.96
C ALA A 38 -1.78 -13.45 -18.62
N PHE A 39 -0.48 -13.78 -18.64
CA PHE A 39 -0.01 -15.07 -19.16
C PHE A 39 -0.45 -16.25 -18.30
N ILE A 40 -0.38 -16.12 -16.97
CA ILE A 40 -0.81 -17.17 -16.04
C ILE A 40 -2.32 -17.44 -16.18
N HIS A 41 -3.14 -16.39 -16.34
CA HIS A 41 -4.58 -16.54 -16.48
C HIS A 41 -4.96 -17.35 -17.72
N VAL A 42 -4.25 -17.14 -18.84
CA VAL A 42 -4.46 -17.98 -20.05
C VAL A 42 -3.94 -19.39 -19.85
N LEU A 43 -2.73 -19.53 -19.29
CA LEU A 43 -2.09 -20.84 -19.09
C LEU A 43 -2.97 -21.78 -18.24
N TYR A 44 -3.66 -21.22 -17.25
CA TYR A 44 -4.57 -21.97 -16.38
C TYR A 44 -6.02 -22.00 -16.87
N GLY A 45 -6.30 -21.52 -18.08
CA GLY A 45 -7.65 -21.51 -18.66
C GLY A 45 -8.65 -20.61 -17.92
N LEU A 46 -8.16 -19.64 -17.14
CA LEU A 46 -8.97 -18.69 -16.38
C LEU A 46 -9.44 -17.50 -17.23
N SER A 47 -8.78 -17.26 -18.37
CA SER A 47 -9.20 -16.29 -19.38
C SER A 47 -9.23 -16.95 -20.76
N ASN A 48 -10.21 -16.55 -21.58
CA ASN A 48 -10.23 -16.95 -22.98
C ASN A 48 -9.27 -16.08 -23.80
N LEU A 49 -8.92 -16.55 -25.00
CA LEU A 49 -7.93 -15.88 -25.87
C LEU A 49 -8.31 -14.42 -26.19
N LEU A 50 -9.60 -14.13 -26.39
CA LEU A 50 -10.07 -12.79 -26.69
C LEU A 50 -9.87 -11.84 -25.50
N VAL A 51 -10.26 -12.27 -24.29
CA VAL A 51 -10.06 -11.53 -23.03
C VAL A 51 -8.58 -11.27 -22.80
N PHE A 52 -7.73 -12.27 -23.03
CA PHE A 52 -6.27 -12.10 -22.94
C PHE A 52 -5.74 -11.00 -23.85
N PHE A 53 -6.15 -10.95 -25.12
CA PHE A 53 -5.70 -9.89 -26.02
C PHE A 53 -6.15 -8.50 -25.56
N ILE A 54 -7.38 -8.38 -25.08
CA ILE A 54 -7.91 -7.12 -24.53
C ILE A 54 -7.10 -6.67 -23.31
N GLU A 55 -6.80 -7.60 -22.39
CA GLU A 55 -6.06 -7.30 -21.17
C GLU A 55 -4.58 -7.01 -21.44
N VAL A 56 -3.93 -7.73 -22.35
CA VAL A 56 -2.56 -7.42 -22.79
C VAL A 56 -2.49 -6.02 -23.40
N LEU A 57 -3.45 -5.65 -24.24
CA LEU A 57 -3.53 -4.29 -24.77
C LEU A 57 -3.73 -3.26 -23.65
N ALA A 58 -4.63 -3.55 -22.69
CA ALA A 58 -4.84 -2.69 -21.52
C ALA A 58 -3.53 -2.45 -20.73
N ILE A 59 -2.81 -3.53 -20.40
CA ILE A 59 -1.55 -3.50 -19.66
C ILE A 59 -0.46 -2.75 -20.44
N PHE A 60 -0.41 -2.94 -21.76
CA PHE A 60 0.51 -2.21 -22.63
C PHE A 60 0.28 -0.70 -22.59
N LEU A 61 -0.97 -0.25 -22.73
CA LEU A 61 -1.33 1.17 -22.65
C LEU A 61 -1.00 1.78 -21.28
N ILE A 62 -1.28 1.04 -20.19
CA ILE A 62 -0.91 1.46 -18.83
C ILE A 62 0.62 1.55 -18.70
N THR A 63 1.37 0.57 -19.19
CA THR A 63 2.85 0.55 -19.16
C THR A 63 3.43 1.76 -19.88
N ILE A 64 2.91 2.11 -21.06
CA ILE A 64 3.31 3.32 -21.80
C ILE A 64 3.01 4.57 -20.99
N SER A 65 1.80 4.67 -20.43
CA SER A 65 1.38 5.82 -19.64
C SER A 65 2.26 6.06 -18.41
N VAL A 66 2.68 4.98 -17.73
CA VAL A 66 3.56 5.05 -16.56
C VAL A 66 4.99 5.44 -16.97
N LYS A 67 5.50 4.87 -18.07
CA LYS A 67 6.87 5.15 -18.54
C LYS A 67 7.04 6.56 -19.10
N PHE A 68 6.01 7.10 -19.75
CA PHE A 68 6.08 8.37 -20.47
C PHE A 68 5.02 9.33 -19.93
N GLU A 69 5.16 9.77 -18.67
CA GLU A 69 4.22 10.60 -17.88
C GLU A 69 3.36 11.62 -18.66
N ARG A 70 3.89 12.18 -19.75
CA ARG A 70 3.19 13.01 -20.76
C ARG A 70 1.93 12.39 -21.36
N PHE A 71 1.77 11.06 -21.34
CA PHE A 71 0.67 10.33 -21.97
C PHE A 71 -0.39 9.81 -20.99
N SER A 72 -0.69 10.56 -19.93
CA SER A 72 -1.69 10.19 -18.91
C SER A 72 -3.05 9.78 -19.49
N LYS A 73 -3.47 10.36 -20.62
CA LYS A 73 -4.72 9.98 -21.31
C LYS A 73 -4.72 8.54 -21.84
N ILE A 74 -3.55 8.01 -22.22
CA ILE A 74 -3.41 6.63 -22.72
C ILE A 74 -3.68 5.63 -21.58
N GLY A 75 -3.27 5.96 -20.36
CA GLY A 75 -3.58 5.14 -19.18
C GLY A 75 -5.08 4.96 -18.96
N TYR A 76 -5.89 6.01 -19.17
CA TYR A 76 -7.36 5.91 -19.09
C TYR A 76 -7.95 4.96 -20.13
N CYS A 77 -7.41 4.92 -21.34
CA CYS A 77 -7.81 3.92 -22.33
C CYS A 77 -7.52 2.49 -21.85
N GLY A 78 -6.36 2.26 -21.22
CA GLY A 78 -6.04 0.96 -20.63
C GLY A 78 -7.00 0.57 -19.49
N ILE A 79 -7.32 1.51 -18.60
CA ILE A 79 -8.32 1.29 -17.53
C ILE A 79 -9.69 1.00 -18.13
N PHE A 80 -10.10 1.71 -19.19
CA PHE A 80 -11.35 1.47 -19.89
C PHE A 80 -11.42 0.07 -20.51
N LEU A 81 -10.32 -0.44 -21.07
CA LEU A 81 -10.26 -1.82 -21.56
C LEU A 81 -10.40 -2.85 -20.42
N PHE A 82 -9.85 -2.59 -19.24
CA PHE A 82 -10.12 -3.43 -18.06
C PHE A 82 -11.59 -3.38 -17.64
N ILE A 83 -12.26 -2.23 -17.73
CA ILE A 83 -13.71 -2.11 -17.47
C ILE A 83 -14.49 -2.99 -18.46
N ILE A 84 -14.16 -2.92 -19.76
CA ILE A 84 -14.78 -3.80 -20.76
C ILE A 84 -14.53 -5.27 -20.41
N SER A 85 -13.29 -5.65 -20.11
CA SER A 85 -12.95 -7.03 -19.72
C SER A 85 -13.77 -7.50 -18.50
N ALA A 86 -13.86 -6.67 -17.47
CA ALA A 86 -14.57 -6.98 -16.24
C ALA A 86 -16.08 -7.15 -16.43
N PHE A 87 -16.75 -6.24 -17.15
CA PHE A 87 -18.21 -6.23 -17.23
C PHE A 87 -18.78 -7.00 -18.42
N LEU A 88 -18.17 -6.88 -19.61
CA LEU A 88 -18.67 -7.54 -20.81
C LEU A 88 -18.27 -9.03 -20.82
N PHE A 89 -17.04 -9.32 -20.41
CA PHE A 89 -16.48 -10.68 -20.44
C PHE A 89 -16.42 -11.34 -19.05
N LYS A 90 -16.89 -10.66 -18.00
CA LYS A 90 -16.93 -11.16 -16.62
C LYS A 90 -15.53 -11.58 -16.10
N SER A 91 -14.47 -10.90 -16.55
CA SER A 91 -13.11 -11.18 -16.07
C SER A 91 -12.96 -10.82 -14.60
N TYR A 92 -12.79 -11.85 -13.77
CA TYR A 92 -12.59 -11.70 -12.32
C TYR A 92 -11.31 -10.92 -11.99
N PHE A 93 -10.22 -11.15 -12.74
CA PHE A 93 -8.94 -10.49 -12.47
C PHE A 93 -8.94 -9.03 -12.89
N ALA A 94 -9.58 -8.69 -14.01
CA ALA A 94 -9.82 -7.30 -14.38
C ALA A 94 -10.64 -6.56 -13.32
N LEU A 95 -11.73 -7.18 -12.82
CA LEU A 95 -12.52 -6.60 -11.73
C LEU A 95 -11.68 -6.40 -10.46
N SER A 96 -10.85 -7.39 -10.12
CA SER A 96 -9.94 -7.32 -8.97
C SER A 96 -8.94 -6.16 -9.08
N PHE A 97 -8.35 -5.96 -10.26
CA PHE A 97 -7.50 -4.81 -10.56
C PHE A 97 -8.25 -3.49 -10.36
N LEU A 98 -9.45 -3.36 -10.94
CA LEU A 98 -10.24 -2.13 -10.86
C LEU A 98 -10.66 -1.78 -9.43
N ILE A 99 -11.05 -2.77 -8.62
CA ILE A 99 -11.40 -2.54 -7.22
C ILE A 99 -10.18 -2.00 -6.45
N PHE A 100 -9.01 -2.64 -6.59
CA PHE A 100 -7.80 -2.17 -5.91
C PHE A 100 -7.23 -0.89 -6.49
N TYR A 101 -7.51 -0.57 -7.75
CA TYR A 101 -7.22 0.74 -8.33
C TYR A 101 -8.03 1.84 -7.63
N ILE A 102 -9.34 1.64 -7.43
CA ILE A 102 -10.21 2.59 -6.72
C ILE A 102 -9.79 2.71 -5.24
N ILE A 103 -9.57 1.58 -4.56
CA ILE A 103 -9.09 1.57 -3.17
C ILE A 103 -7.73 2.29 -3.07
N GLY A 104 -6.81 2.01 -3.98
CA GLY A 104 -5.48 2.62 -4.00
C GLY A 104 -5.53 4.13 -4.18
N ILE A 105 -6.36 4.63 -5.10
CA ILE A 105 -6.63 6.07 -5.26
C ILE A 105 -7.17 6.65 -3.96
N PHE A 106 -8.20 6.04 -3.39
CA PHE A 106 -8.80 6.52 -2.14
C PHE A 106 -7.77 6.60 -1.01
N LEU A 107 -7.00 5.53 -0.78
CA LEU A 107 -6.00 5.47 0.29
C LEU A 107 -4.87 6.49 0.07
N TYR A 108 -4.44 6.69 -1.17
CA TYR A 108 -3.42 7.68 -1.52
C TYR A 108 -3.90 9.10 -1.24
N TYR A 109 -5.07 9.49 -1.77
CA TYR A 109 -5.61 10.84 -1.56
C TYR A 109 -6.07 11.10 -0.11
N ALA A 110 -6.39 10.05 0.65
CA ALA A 110 -6.70 10.14 2.07
C ALA A 110 -5.45 10.17 2.99
N ASN A 111 -4.22 10.13 2.44
CA ASN A 111 -2.96 10.02 3.19
C ASN A 111 -2.83 8.79 4.08
N LEU A 112 -3.54 7.71 3.75
CA LEU A 112 -3.50 6.49 4.55
C LEU A 112 -2.38 5.55 4.09
N MET A 113 -1.92 5.67 2.85
CA MET A 113 -0.97 4.74 2.25
C MET A 113 -0.16 5.39 1.12
N GLY A 114 1.10 4.99 0.96
CA GLY A 114 1.97 5.48 -0.10
C GLY A 114 1.54 4.99 -1.48
N GLY A 115 1.81 5.79 -2.52
CA GLY A 115 1.45 5.45 -3.89
C GLY A 115 2.11 4.15 -4.40
N GLY A 116 3.35 3.89 -3.99
CA GLY A 116 4.05 2.65 -4.31
C GLY A 116 3.37 1.40 -3.74
N ASP A 117 2.92 1.46 -2.49
CA ASP A 117 2.24 0.35 -1.84
C ASP A 117 0.86 0.10 -2.47
N CYS A 118 0.12 1.17 -2.79
CA CYS A 118 -1.16 1.08 -3.52
C CYS A 118 -0.99 0.40 -4.88
N LYS A 119 0.01 0.82 -5.66
CA LYS A 119 0.33 0.21 -6.96
C LYS A 119 0.72 -1.26 -6.82
N PHE A 120 1.48 -1.62 -5.78
CA PHE A 120 1.82 -3.01 -5.49
C PHE A 120 0.55 -3.86 -5.26
N LEU A 121 -0.40 -3.38 -4.45
CA LEU A 121 -1.66 -4.08 -4.22
C LEU A 121 -2.47 -4.25 -5.50
N MET A 122 -2.49 -3.26 -6.41
CA MET A 122 -3.11 -3.41 -7.73
C MET A 122 -2.47 -4.52 -8.56
N GLY A 123 -1.14 -4.61 -8.55
CA GLY A 123 -0.41 -5.67 -9.26
C GLY A 123 -0.74 -7.06 -8.70
N VAL A 124 -0.74 -7.21 -7.37
CA VAL A 124 -1.11 -8.47 -6.71
C VAL A 124 -2.57 -8.83 -6.94
N SER A 125 -3.48 -7.85 -6.94
CA SER A 125 -4.91 -8.09 -7.16
C SER A 125 -5.21 -8.62 -8.54
N TYR A 126 -4.52 -8.15 -9.58
CA TYR A 126 -4.63 -8.75 -10.89
C TYR A 126 -3.96 -10.12 -10.94
N LEU A 127 -2.76 -10.28 -10.38
CA LEU A 127 -2.00 -11.54 -10.42
C LEU A 127 -2.74 -12.70 -9.72
N LYS A 128 -3.27 -12.45 -8.52
CA LYS A 128 -3.83 -13.49 -7.63
C LYS A 128 -5.33 -13.39 -7.38
N GLY A 129 -5.94 -12.25 -7.70
CA GLY A 129 -7.35 -12.03 -7.47
C GLY A 129 -7.66 -11.27 -6.18
N LEU A 130 -8.95 -10.98 -6.04
CA LEU A 130 -9.48 -10.02 -5.09
C LEU A 130 -9.39 -10.53 -3.65
N ILE A 131 -9.85 -11.76 -3.41
CA ILE A 131 -9.94 -12.36 -2.07
C ILE A 131 -8.55 -12.47 -1.46
N PHE A 132 -7.60 -13.02 -2.22
CA PHE A 132 -6.22 -13.15 -1.79
C PHE A 132 -5.63 -11.79 -1.37
N THR A 133 -5.81 -10.78 -2.22
CA THR A 133 -5.25 -9.45 -1.98
C THR A 133 -5.87 -8.77 -0.77
N PHE A 134 -7.18 -8.93 -0.56
CA PHE A 134 -7.85 -8.44 0.65
C PHE A 134 -7.31 -9.11 1.90
N VAL A 135 -7.14 -10.44 1.90
CA VAL A 135 -6.63 -11.14 3.08
C VAL A 135 -5.24 -10.65 3.43
N ILE A 136 -4.33 -10.57 2.45
CA ILE A 136 -2.97 -10.10 2.74
C ILE A 136 -2.96 -8.64 3.19
N PHE A 137 -3.84 -7.79 2.63
CA PHE A 137 -3.94 -6.38 2.99
C PHE A 137 -4.47 -6.21 4.42
N LEU A 138 -5.55 -6.91 4.79
CA LEU A 138 -6.11 -6.87 6.15
C LEU A 138 -5.12 -7.39 7.18
N ASN A 139 -4.45 -8.50 6.90
CA ASN A 139 -3.40 -9.03 7.76
C ASN A 139 -2.21 -8.04 7.88
N ALA A 140 -1.85 -7.34 6.81
CA ALA A 140 -0.81 -6.30 6.84
C ALA A 140 -1.17 -5.13 7.78
N ILE A 141 -2.43 -4.70 7.78
CA ILE A 141 -2.93 -3.63 8.67
C ILE A 141 -2.75 -4.01 10.15
N ILE A 142 -2.92 -5.29 10.51
CA ILE A 142 -2.76 -5.74 11.91
C ILE A 142 -1.31 -5.51 12.38
N PHE A 143 -0.32 -5.67 11.50
CA PHE A 143 1.09 -5.43 11.84
C PHE A 143 1.44 -3.96 12.09
N VAL A 144 0.54 -3.02 11.74
CA VAL A 144 0.67 -1.62 12.13
C VAL A 144 0.46 -1.44 13.64
N ILE A 145 -0.36 -2.27 14.28
CA ILE A 145 -0.67 -2.14 15.72
C ILE A 145 0.59 -2.31 16.60
N PRO A 146 1.39 -3.39 16.47
CA PRO A 146 2.66 -3.50 17.19
C PRO A 146 3.61 -2.33 16.92
N TYR A 147 3.62 -1.80 15.69
CA TYR A 147 4.47 -0.65 15.35
C TYR A 147 4.05 0.63 16.10
N CYS A 148 2.75 0.92 16.19
CA CYS A 148 2.23 2.02 17.01
C CYS A 148 2.62 1.87 18.49
N VAL A 149 2.62 0.63 19.01
CA VAL A 149 3.09 0.34 20.38
C VAL A 149 4.59 0.65 20.52
N VAL A 150 5.42 0.29 19.53
CA VAL A 150 6.86 0.62 19.54
C VAL A 150 7.09 2.13 19.55
N ILE A 151 6.33 2.89 18.75
CA ILE A 151 6.40 4.37 18.76
C ILE A 151 6.02 4.92 20.15
N LEU A 152 4.93 4.42 20.73
CA LEU A 152 4.49 4.82 22.06
C LEU A 152 5.57 4.60 23.12
N LEU A 153 6.13 3.39 23.16
CA LEU A 153 7.21 3.05 24.10
C LEU A 153 8.43 3.95 23.89
N THR A 154 8.76 4.26 22.64
CA THR A 154 9.86 5.18 22.30
C THR A 154 9.59 6.59 22.83
N ASN A 155 8.38 7.10 22.65
CA ASN A 155 7.99 8.42 23.16
C ASN A 155 7.94 8.48 24.68
N ILE A 156 7.47 7.43 25.34
CA ILE A 156 7.48 7.32 26.81
C ILE A 156 8.91 7.33 27.33
N LYS A 157 9.81 6.52 26.73
CA LYS A 157 11.23 6.45 27.12
C LYS A 157 11.94 7.79 26.98
N LYS A 158 11.59 8.58 25.96
CA LYS A 158 12.13 9.93 25.74
C LYS A 158 11.48 11.02 26.60
N GLY A 159 10.41 10.70 27.34
CA GLY A 159 9.69 11.67 28.16
C GLY A 159 8.84 12.65 27.36
N ASN A 160 8.55 12.36 26.09
CA ASN A 160 7.85 13.27 25.17
C ASN A 160 6.39 13.54 25.58
N TYR A 161 5.82 12.71 26.48
CA TYR A 161 4.46 12.84 26.98
C TYR A 161 4.27 14.03 27.96
N LYS A 162 5.34 14.47 28.65
CA LYS A 162 5.23 15.44 29.77
C LYS A 162 4.74 16.82 29.37
N LYS A 163 4.98 17.23 28.11
CA LYS A 163 4.61 18.56 27.58
C LYS A 163 3.34 18.53 26.73
N LEU A 164 2.75 17.34 26.53
CA LEU A 164 1.63 17.17 25.61
C LEU A 164 0.29 17.50 26.28
N LYS A 165 -0.55 18.27 25.58
CA LYS A 165 -1.96 18.43 25.97
C LYS A 165 -2.71 17.12 25.71
N LEU A 166 -3.75 16.82 26.51
CA LEU A 166 -4.54 15.59 26.39
C LEU A 166 -5.11 15.36 24.98
N LYS A 167 -5.54 16.43 24.30
CA LYS A 167 -6.05 16.38 22.92
C LYS A 167 -5.04 15.90 21.88
N HIS A 168 -3.75 15.88 22.21
CA HIS A 168 -2.66 15.45 21.34
C HIS A 168 -2.13 14.06 21.68
N PHE A 169 -2.71 13.38 22.68
CA PHE A 169 -2.27 12.04 23.09
C PHE A 169 -2.15 11.02 21.93
N PRO A 170 -3.04 11.02 20.90
CA PRO A 170 -2.88 10.13 19.75
C PRO A 170 -1.54 10.26 19.01
N LEU A 171 -0.88 11.43 19.05
CA LEU A 171 0.45 11.63 18.44
C LEU A 171 1.52 10.75 19.06
N LEU A 172 1.38 10.37 20.33
CA LEU A 172 2.33 9.46 20.98
C LEU A 172 2.34 8.07 20.33
N LEU A 173 1.27 7.68 19.64
CA LEU A 173 1.16 6.40 18.93
C LEU A 173 1.67 6.48 17.50
N ILE A 174 1.53 7.62 16.83
CA ILE A 174 1.73 7.75 15.38
C ILE A 174 2.97 8.56 14.98
N ALA A 175 3.51 9.39 15.87
CA ALA A 175 4.60 10.32 15.56
C ALA A 175 5.70 10.28 16.62
N ILE A 176 6.93 10.62 16.22
CA ILE A 176 8.10 10.71 17.08
C ILE A 176 8.58 12.16 17.09
N LYS A 177 8.88 12.68 18.28
CA LYS A 177 9.50 13.99 18.44
C LYS A 177 10.98 13.96 18.08
N LYS A 178 11.43 14.86 17.19
CA LYS A 178 12.82 15.00 16.73
C LYS A 178 13.15 16.45 16.42
N ASP A 179 14.44 16.80 16.38
CA ASP A 179 14.88 18.09 15.85
C ASP A 179 14.60 18.13 14.33
N ILE A 180 14.23 19.31 13.81
CA ILE A 180 13.97 19.53 12.38
C ILE A 180 15.15 19.08 11.50
N LYS A 181 16.39 19.18 12.00
CA LYS A 181 17.60 18.74 11.29
C LYS A 181 17.69 17.23 11.10
N ASP A 182 17.01 16.47 11.98
CA ASP A 182 17.00 15.00 11.98
C ASP A 182 15.80 14.42 11.23
N VAL A 183 14.88 15.27 10.72
CA VAL A 183 13.72 14.86 9.93
C VAL A 183 14.19 14.44 8.54
N LYS A 184 13.85 13.21 8.15
CA LYS A 184 14.22 12.67 6.84
C LYS A 184 13.27 13.18 5.75
N LYS A 185 13.73 13.22 4.49
CA LYS A 185 12.99 13.69 3.29
C LYS A 185 11.55 13.17 3.19
N PHE A 186 11.30 11.95 3.67
CA PHE A 186 10.01 11.29 3.51
C PHE A 186 9.23 11.11 4.82
N GLU A 187 9.69 11.70 5.93
CA GLU A 187 8.91 11.77 7.17
C GLU A 187 7.96 12.97 7.10
N THR A 188 6.69 12.77 7.44
CA THR A 188 5.71 13.86 7.38
C THR A 188 5.66 14.58 8.71
N ILE A 189 5.88 15.90 8.69
CA ILE A 189 5.81 16.78 9.85
C ILE A 189 4.35 17.04 10.20
N MET A 190 3.99 16.75 11.45
CA MET A 190 2.64 16.94 12.01
C MET A 190 2.48 18.26 12.77
N GLY A 191 3.58 18.96 13.04
CA GLY A 191 3.61 20.25 13.75
C GLY A 191 4.59 20.29 14.92
N ASP A 192 4.55 21.36 15.69
CA ASP A 192 5.30 21.56 16.95
C ASP A 192 4.36 21.44 18.16
N ASP A 193 4.84 21.62 19.40
CA ASP A 193 3.98 21.45 20.60
C ASP A 193 2.79 22.46 20.67
N GLU A 194 2.79 23.52 19.88
CA GLU A 194 1.77 24.59 19.89
C GLU A 194 0.76 24.48 18.75
N ASN A 195 1.22 24.16 17.54
CA ASN A 195 0.46 24.11 16.29
C ASN A 195 0.47 22.70 15.67
N LEU A 196 -0.26 21.77 16.29
CA LEU A 196 -0.41 20.39 15.82
C LEU A 196 -1.59 20.20 14.87
N SER A 197 -1.33 19.57 13.73
CA SER A 197 -2.34 19.01 12.84
C SER A 197 -2.29 17.48 12.91
N LEU A 198 -3.43 16.83 13.21
CA LEU A 198 -3.54 15.37 13.19
C LEU A 198 -3.58 14.80 11.77
N LEU A 199 -3.92 15.63 10.78
CA LEU A 199 -3.93 15.25 9.39
C LEU A 199 -2.72 15.87 8.68
N PRO A 200 -1.90 15.06 8.01
CA PRO A 200 -0.83 15.59 7.18
C PRO A 200 -1.44 16.35 6.00
N LYS A 201 -0.94 17.56 5.75
CA LYS A 201 -1.34 18.34 4.57
C LYS A 201 -0.51 17.89 3.37
N ILE A 202 -1.18 17.43 2.31
CA ILE A 202 -0.53 17.13 1.01
C ILE A 202 -0.26 18.46 0.32
N ASN A 203 0.95 18.64 -0.23
CA ASN A 203 1.31 19.73 -1.14
C ASN A 203 1.43 21.14 -0.55
N GLU A 204 1.65 21.31 0.74
CA GLU A 204 2.26 22.57 1.21
C GLU A 204 3.78 22.42 1.10
N GLU A 205 4.32 22.74 -0.09
CA GLU A 205 5.65 23.35 -0.25
C GLU A 205 5.77 24.69 0.51
N GLU A 206 4.84 25.01 1.42
CA GLU A 206 5.05 26.06 2.39
C GLU A 206 6.19 25.59 3.29
N GLU A 207 7.35 26.19 3.07
CA GLU A 207 8.45 26.31 4.02
C GLU A 207 7.93 26.94 5.32
N LYS A 208 7.12 26.21 6.09
CA LYS A 208 6.97 26.50 7.50
C LYS A 208 8.35 26.30 8.09
N THR A 209 9.00 27.41 8.38
CA THR A 209 10.32 27.49 9.00
C THR A 209 10.16 27.08 10.46
N TYR A 210 9.89 25.79 10.69
CA TYR A 210 9.87 25.22 12.03
C TYR A 210 11.27 25.35 12.61
N LYS A 211 11.38 25.92 13.81
CA LYS A 211 12.63 26.03 14.56
C LYS A 211 12.56 25.11 15.77
N GLY A 212 13.50 24.17 15.88
CA GLY A 212 13.64 23.28 17.02
C GLY A 212 12.98 21.91 16.82
N GLU A 213 12.29 21.42 17.84
CA GLU A 213 11.69 20.08 17.86
C GLU A 213 10.32 20.05 17.19
N VAL A 214 10.11 19.07 16.31
CA VAL A 214 8.84 18.82 15.63
C VAL A 214 8.39 17.38 15.84
N TRP A 215 7.09 17.17 15.72
CA TRP A 215 6.47 15.86 15.65
C TRP A 215 6.49 15.38 14.20
N ALA A 216 7.20 14.27 13.95
CA ALA A 216 7.30 13.68 12.63
C ALA A 216 6.77 12.25 12.64
N THR A 217 5.95 11.89 11.66
CA THR A 217 5.51 10.50 11.48
C THR A 217 6.65 9.68 10.88
N PRO A 218 7.11 8.63 11.58
CA PRO A 218 8.10 7.74 11.01
C PRO A 218 7.46 6.95 9.87
N GLN A 219 8.18 6.77 8.78
CA GLN A 219 7.66 6.01 7.65
C GLN A 219 7.48 4.55 8.00
N LEU A 220 6.24 4.09 7.83
CA LEU A 220 5.88 2.68 7.92
C LEU A 220 6.39 1.96 6.67
N PRO A 221 7.27 0.95 6.79
CA PRO A 221 7.62 0.09 5.66
C PRO A 221 6.46 -0.86 5.34
N PHE A 222 5.36 -0.34 4.78
CA PHE A 222 4.12 -1.10 4.69
C PHE A 222 4.25 -2.33 3.78
N LEU A 223 5.13 -2.30 2.78
CA LEU A 223 5.43 -3.47 1.96
C LEU A 223 6.10 -4.60 2.73
N VAL A 224 6.85 -4.29 3.79
CA VAL A 224 7.37 -5.33 4.70
C VAL A 224 6.20 -6.05 5.38
N PHE A 225 5.19 -5.32 5.83
CA PHE A 225 3.99 -5.93 6.44
C PHE A 225 3.18 -6.73 5.42
N ILE A 226 3.04 -6.24 4.19
CA ILE A 226 2.43 -7.00 3.09
C ILE A 226 3.22 -8.28 2.81
N CYS A 227 4.56 -8.23 2.79
CA CYS A 227 5.38 -9.41 2.57
C CYS A 227 5.26 -10.45 3.70
N ILE A 228 5.29 -10.02 4.96
CA ILE A 228 5.05 -10.89 6.13
C ILE A 228 3.67 -11.53 6.02
N SER A 229 2.66 -10.73 5.68
CA SER A 229 1.30 -11.19 5.46
C SER A 229 1.18 -12.20 4.33
N TYR A 230 1.94 -12.03 3.25
CA TYR A 230 2.02 -12.97 2.13
C TYR A 230 2.53 -14.35 2.60
N ILE A 231 3.57 -14.38 3.43
CA ILE A 231 4.14 -15.61 4.01
C ILE A 231 3.13 -16.26 4.96
N ILE A 232 2.49 -15.46 5.83
CA ILE A 232 1.50 -15.97 6.78
C ILE A 232 0.30 -16.57 6.05
N TYR A 233 -0.12 -16.01 4.92
CA TYR A 233 -1.21 -16.56 4.11
C TYR A 233 -0.98 -18.04 3.73
N MET A 234 0.28 -18.49 3.60
CA MET A 234 0.58 -19.91 3.35
C MET A 234 0.13 -20.83 4.48
N LEU A 235 0.29 -20.35 5.71
CA LEU A 235 -0.01 -21.10 6.92
C LEU A 235 -1.45 -20.85 7.37
N TYR A 236 -1.95 -19.64 7.11
CA TYR A 236 -3.22 -19.14 7.59
C TYR A 236 -3.92 -18.28 6.53
N PRO A 237 -4.71 -18.91 5.63
CA PRO A 237 -5.36 -18.21 4.51
C PRO A 237 -6.58 -17.38 4.91
N GLN A 238 -6.98 -17.40 6.19
CA GLN A 238 -8.07 -16.57 6.71
C GLN A 238 -7.52 -15.24 7.24
N PRO A 239 -8.29 -14.13 7.15
CA PRO A 239 -7.90 -12.89 7.80
C PRO A 239 -7.85 -13.06 9.32
N ILE A 240 -6.69 -12.81 9.91
CA ILE A 240 -6.44 -12.92 11.36
C ILE A 240 -7.39 -12.00 12.15
N ILE A 241 -7.79 -10.88 11.55
CA ILE A 241 -8.72 -9.93 12.15
C ILE A 241 -10.06 -10.59 12.53
N PHE A 242 -10.52 -11.60 11.79
CA PHE A 242 -11.77 -12.26 12.10
C PHE A 242 -11.68 -13.12 13.36
N ASP A 243 -10.53 -13.73 13.63
CA ASP A 243 -10.33 -14.50 14.86
C ASP A 243 -10.11 -13.60 16.07
N LEU A 244 -9.43 -12.47 15.89
CA LEU A 244 -9.33 -11.42 16.90
C LEU A 244 -10.73 -10.90 17.28
N LEU A 245 -11.59 -10.63 16.30
CA LEU A 245 -12.96 -10.18 16.55
C LEU A 245 -13.80 -11.25 17.27
N LYS A 246 -13.68 -12.52 16.86
CA LYS A 246 -14.35 -13.62 17.57
C LYS A 246 -13.90 -13.70 19.03
N LEU A 247 -12.60 -13.58 19.28
CA LEU A 247 -12.06 -13.60 20.64
C LEU A 247 -12.61 -12.44 21.49
N VAL A 248 -12.73 -11.24 20.91
CA VAL A 248 -13.25 -10.05 21.64
C VAL A 248 -14.76 -10.10 21.87
N MET A 249 -15.53 -10.68 20.95
CA MET A 249 -17.00 -10.74 21.07
C MET A 249 -17.50 -11.92 21.89
N PHE A 250 -16.76 -13.03 21.92
CA PHE A 250 -17.20 -14.29 22.54
C PHE A 250 -16.29 -14.77 23.69
N GLY A 251 -15.19 -14.07 23.97
CA GLY A 251 -14.33 -14.28 25.14
C GLY A 251 -14.62 -13.27 26.23
#